data_AF-A0A7X8GJ78-F1
#
_entry.id   AF-A0A7X8GJ78-F1
#
_cell.length_a   1.000
_cell.length_b   1.000
_cell.length_c   1.000
_cell.angle_alpha   90.00
_cell.angle_beta   90.00
_cell.angle_gamma   90.00
#
_symmetry.space_group_name_H-M   'P 1'
#
loop_
_entity.id
_entity.type
_entity.pdbx_description
1 polymer ?
#
loop_
_entity_poly.entity_id
_entity_poly.type
_entity_poly.pdbx_seq_one_letter_code
_entity_poly.pdbx_strand_id
1 'polypeptide(L)'
;MSSTYFEAQARDVFMAAGGDPANSRPLATWAENARANRDWRRLGVIVSQDGRLIAETIRLNVLVGVTVVYVTDVLIDLPDPDDIDGTILDLAVASIRRQLGAPVIHVPAWQVCTGRSRGVISAGVPRRQTAGA
;
A
#
# COMPACT_ATOMS: atom_id res chain seq x y z
N MET A 1 -6.30 20.10 5.97
CA MET A 1 -5.24 20.50 5.01
C MET A 1 -4.07 19.60 5.32
N SER A 2 -3.68 18.72 4.39
CA SER A 2 -2.51 17.86 4.62
C SER A 2 -1.26 18.74 4.68
N SER A 3 -0.38 18.52 5.65
CA SER A 3 0.91 19.23 5.68
C SER A 3 1.64 19.05 4.34
N THR A 4 2.19 20.15 3.81
CA THR A 4 2.96 20.18 2.55
C THR A 4 4.07 19.13 2.51
N TYR A 5 4.57 18.73 3.68
CA TYR A 5 5.53 17.64 3.84
C TYR A 5 4.96 16.29 3.38
N PHE A 6 3.79 15.87 3.89
CA PHE A 6 3.21 14.57 3.54
C PHE A 6 2.76 14.54 2.07
N GLU A 7 2.28 15.68 1.55
CA GLU A 7 1.92 15.79 0.14
C GLU A 7 3.14 15.60 -0.77
N ALA A 8 4.30 16.20 -0.43
CA ALA A 8 5.53 15.99 -1.18
C ALA A 8 5.97 14.52 -1.18
N GLN A 9 5.96 13.87 -0.01
CA GLN A 9 6.32 12.45 0.09
C GLN A 9 5.37 11.54 -0.67
N ALA A 10 4.06 11.79 -0.59
CA ALA A 10 3.09 11.02 -1.33
C ALA A 10 3.25 11.21 -2.85
N ARG A 11 3.55 12.42 -3.32
CA ARG A 11 3.87 12.66 -4.75
C ARG A 11 5.05 11.84 -5.22
N ASP A 12 6.13 11.78 -4.43
CA ASP A 12 7.31 10.97 -4.74
C ASP A 12 6.98 9.48 -4.85
N VAL A 13 6.09 8.97 -4.00
CA VAL A 13 5.58 7.59 -4.09
C VAL A 13 4.85 7.35 -5.41
N PHE A 14 3.93 8.23 -5.80
CA PHE A 14 3.20 8.10 -7.07
C PHE A 14 4.14 8.19 -8.28
N MET A 15 5.10 9.13 -8.28
CA MET A 15 6.10 9.24 -9.34
C MET A 15 6.95 7.96 -9.46
N ALA A 16 7.45 7.44 -8.35
CA ALA A 16 8.28 6.23 -8.33
C ALA A 16 7.51 4.98 -8.78
N ALA A 17 6.20 4.95 -8.56
CA ALA A 17 5.31 3.88 -8.99
C ALA A 17 4.81 4.01 -10.44
N GLY A 18 5.12 5.10 -11.15
CA GLY A 18 4.57 5.40 -12.49
C GLY A 18 3.09 5.80 -12.48
N GLY A 19 2.58 6.27 -11.34
CA GLY A 19 1.25 6.86 -11.20
C GLY A 19 1.25 8.38 -11.37
N ASP A 20 0.07 9.00 -11.28
CA ASP A 20 -0.08 10.46 -11.36
C ASP A 20 0.14 11.11 -9.97
N PRO A 21 1.11 12.04 -9.83
CA PRO A 21 1.34 12.76 -8.57
C PRO A 21 0.16 13.64 -8.13
N ALA A 22 -0.77 13.97 -9.02
CA ALA A 22 -2.01 14.67 -8.64
C ALA A 22 -2.90 13.84 -7.71
N ASN A 23 -2.76 12.51 -7.73
CA ASN A 23 -3.55 11.58 -6.92
C ASN A 23 -2.98 11.37 -5.51
N SER A 24 -1.97 12.14 -5.09
CA SER A 24 -1.23 11.92 -3.85
C SER A 24 -1.98 12.30 -2.57
N ARG A 25 -2.99 13.16 -2.67
CA ARG A 25 -3.64 13.80 -1.51
C ARG A 25 -4.28 12.82 -0.51
N PRO A 26 -4.98 11.75 -0.93
CA PRO A 26 -5.53 10.77 0.03
C PRO A 26 -4.43 10.07 0.83
N LEU A 27 -3.33 9.66 0.16
CA LEU A 27 -2.17 9.05 0.80
C LEU A 27 -1.50 10.01 1.79
N ALA A 28 -1.36 11.28 1.43
CA ALA A 28 -0.80 12.32 2.31
C ALA A 28 -1.66 12.54 3.57
N THR A 29 -2.98 12.57 3.41
CA THR A 29 -3.94 12.72 4.51
C THR A 29 -3.89 11.53 5.45
N TRP A 30 -3.81 10.31 4.90
CA TRP A 30 -3.62 9.10 5.68
C TRP A 30 -2.29 9.10 6.46
N ALA A 31 -1.20 9.49 5.82
CA ALA A 31 0.13 9.54 6.44
C ALA A 31 0.15 10.51 7.63
N GLU A 32 -0.44 11.69 7.47
CA GLU A 32 -0.57 12.68 8.53
C GLU A 32 -1.34 12.13 9.73
N ASN A 33 -2.49 11.48 9.49
CA ASN A 33 -3.28 10.86 10.55
C ASN A 33 -2.52 9.73 11.25
N ALA A 34 -1.89 8.84 10.47
CA ALA A 34 -1.11 7.73 10.99
C ALA A 34 0.05 8.24 11.86
N ARG A 35 0.72 9.32 11.42
CA ARG A 35 1.83 9.93 12.16
C ARG A 35 1.40 10.56 13.47
N ALA A 36 0.25 11.22 13.50
CA ALA A 36 -0.25 11.94 14.66
C ALA A 36 -0.86 11.00 15.72
N ASN A 37 -1.57 9.95 15.29
CA ASN A 37 -2.51 9.26 16.17
C ASN A 37 -2.27 7.74 16.30
N ARG A 38 -1.31 7.17 15.58
CA ARG A 38 -1.17 5.70 15.44
C ARG A 38 0.29 5.26 15.54
N ASP A 39 0.51 3.96 15.77
CA ASP A 39 1.85 3.35 15.64
C ASP A 39 2.23 3.15 14.16
N TRP A 40 2.45 4.28 13.47
CA TRP A 40 2.83 4.30 12.05
C TRP A 40 4.08 3.46 11.74
N ARG A 41 4.93 3.11 12.71
CA ARG A 41 6.10 2.24 12.46
C ARG A 41 5.69 0.84 12.02
N ARG A 42 4.50 0.40 12.40
CA ARG A 42 3.93 -0.90 12.04
C ARG A 42 2.94 -0.82 10.89
N LEU A 43 2.55 0.37 10.45
CA LEU A 43 1.49 0.53 9.45
C LEU A 43 2.01 0.61 8.02
N GLY A 44 1.12 0.29 7.10
CA GLY A 44 1.24 0.56 5.67
C GLY A 44 -0.14 0.61 5.04
N VAL A 45 -0.21 0.96 3.77
CA VAL A 45 -1.47 1.08 3.03
C VAL A 45 -1.30 0.57 1.61
N ILE A 46 -2.33 -0.04 1.07
CA ILE A 46 -2.46 -0.39 -0.35
C ILE A 46 -3.26 0.72 -1.01
N VAL A 47 -2.72 1.27 -2.10
CA VAL A 47 -3.30 2.41 -2.83
C VAL A 47 -3.40 2.05 -4.30
N SER A 48 -4.51 2.37 -4.96
CA SER A 48 -4.63 2.25 -6.42
C SER A 48 -4.01 3.44 -7.15
N GLN A 49 -3.74 3.28 -8.44
CA GLN A 49 -3.08 4.30 -9.26
C GLN A 49 -3.86 5.63 -9.35
N ASP A 50 -5.18 5.60 -9.16
CA ASP A 50 -6.08 6.76 -9.11
C ASP A 50 -6.11 7.49 -7.75
N GLY A 51 -5.33 7.01 -6.76
CA GLY A 51 -5.23 7.65 -5.44
C GLY A 51 -6.13 7.07 -4.37
N ARG A 52 -7.00 6.11 -4.69
CA ARG A 52 -7.90 5.52 -3.71
C ARG A 52 -7.14 4.60 -2.75
N LEU A 53 -7.34 4.78 -1.45
CA LEU A 53 -6.86 3.85 -0.43
C LEU A 53 -7.75 2.59 -0.49
N ILE A 54 -7.12 1.44 -0.66
CA ILE A 54 -7.80 0.16 -0.84
C ILE A 54 -7.81 -0.65 0.44
N ALA A 55 -6.68 -0.68 1.16
CA ALA A 55 -6.61 -1.39 2.42
C ALA A 55 -5.48 -0.89 3.31
N GLU A 56 -5.61 -1.06 4.61
CA GLU A 56 -4.51 -0.88 5.55
C GLU A 56 -3.78 -2.19 5.83
N THR A 57 -2.52 -2.06 6.19
CA THR A 57 -1.65 -3.19 6.50
C THR A 57 -0.92 -2.98 7.81
N ILE A 58 -0.69 -4.06 8.54
CA ILE A 58 0.11 -4.07 9.77
C ILE A 58 1.30 -5.01 9.63
N ARG A 59 2.45 -4.56 10.12
CA ARG A 59 3.69 -5.32 10.21
C ARG A 59 3.82 -5.89 11.62
N LEU A 60 3.86 -7.22 11.71
CA LEU A 60 4.06 -7.95 12.96
C LEU A 60 5.41 -8.67 12.97
N ASN A 61 6.05 -8.68 14.13
CA ASN A 61 7.22 -9.50 14.40
C ASN A 61 6.72 -10.77 15.08
N VAL A 62 6.71 -11.87 14.34
CA VAL A 62 6.17 -13.16 14.81
C VAL A 62 7.23 -13.99 15.52
N LEU A 63 8.49 -13.89 15.10
CA LEU A 63 9.66 -14.52 15.70
C LEU A 63 10.89 -13.61 15.51
N VAL A 64 11.97 -13.86 16.26
CA VAL A 64 13.23 -13.11 16.10
C VAL A 64 13.72 -13.24 14.66
N GLY A 65 13.85 -12.10 13.96
CA GLY A 65 14.28 -12.06 12.56
C GLY A 65 13.18 -12.38 11.55
N VAL A 66 11.94 -12.66 11.96
CA VAL A 66 10.80 -12.94 11.07
C VAL A 66 9.76 -11.85 11.19
N THR A 67 9.53 -11.14 10.08
CA THR A 67 8.55 -10.07 9.96
C THR A 67 7.53 -10.44 8.89
N VAL A 68 6.25 -10.35 9.23
CA VAL A 68 5.12 -10.57 8.29
C VAL A 68 4.31 -9.29 8.18
N VAL A 69 3.77 -9.02 6.99
CA VAL A 69 2.85 -7.91 6.75
C VAL A 69 1.48 -8.49 6.40
N TYR A 70 0.48 -8.10 7.18
CA TYR A 70 -0.91 -8.52 7.05
C TYR A 70 -1.77 -7.37 6.58
N VAL A 71 -2.82 -7.66 5.83
CA VAL A 71 -3.89 -6.69 5.51
C VAL A 71 -4.96 -6.76 6.60
N THR A 72 -5.31 -5.61 7.20
CA THR A 72 -6.20 -5.56 8.38
C THR A 72 -7.56 -4.93 8.09
N ASP A 73 -7.58 -3.86 7.30
CA ASP A 73 -8.80 -3.11 7.00
C ASP A 73 -8.92 -3.02 5.48
N VAL A 74 -9.75 -3.89 4.89
CA VAL A 74 -9.98 -3.90 3.45
C VAL A 74 -11.19 -3.02 3.14
N LEU A 75 -11.00 -1.96 2.35
CA LEU A 75 -12.05 -1.02 1.92
C LEU A 75 -12.78 -1.49 0.64
N ILE A 76 -12.61 -2.77 0.29
CA ILE A 76 -13.27 -3.46 -0.83
C ILE A 76 -13.78 -4.83 -0.35
N ASP A 77 -14.89 -5.30 -0.90
CA ASP A 77 -15.40 -6.63 -0.64
C ASP A 77 -14.50 -7.67 -1.31
N LEU A 78 -13.55 -8.27 -0.60
CA LEU A 78 -12.82 -9.43 -1.10
C LEU A 78 -13.72 -10.66 -1.04
N PRO A 79 -13.68 -11.59 -2.02
CA PRO A 79 -14.41 -12.86 -1.92
C PRO A 79 -13.97 -13.58 -0.65
N ASP A 80 -14.96 -13.91 0.18
CA ASP A 80 -14.83 -14.40 1.55
C ASP A 80 -13.77 -15.50 1.66
N PRO A 81 -12.59 -15.19 2.21
CA PRO A 81 -11.69 -16.20 2.73
C PRO A 81 -12.18 -16.42 4.15
N ASP A 82 -12.51 -17.64 4.54
CA ASP A 82 -12.89 -18.02 5.91
C ASP A 82 -11.85 -17.65 7.01
N ASP A 83 -10.90 -16.74 6.77
CA ASP A 83 -9.72 -16.48 7.59
C ASP A 83 -8.98 -15.16 7.23
N ILE A 84 -9.66 -14.00 7.10
CA ILE A 84 -8.93 -12.70 7.08
C ILE A 84 -8.65 -12.23 8.52
N ASP A 85 -7.95 -13.05 9.28
CA ASP A 85 -7.10 -12.61 10.40
C ASP A 85 -5.68 -12.29 9.89
N GLY A 86 -5.64 -11.64 8.71
CA GLY A 86 -4.43 -11.26 8.00
C GLY A 86 -4.08 -12.19 6.85
N THR A 87 -4.38 -11.75 5.62
CA THR A 87 -3.73 -12.31 4.43
C THR A 87 -2.32 -11.73 4.30
N ILE A 88 -1.32 -12.59 4.04
CA ILE A 88 0.05 -12.16 3.74
C ILE A 88 0.02 -11.21 2.54
N LEU A 89 0.66 -10.04 2.69
CA LEU A 89 0.64 -8.92 1.74
C LEU A 89 0.68 -9.32 0.26
N ASP A 90 1.59 -10.21 -0.13
CA ASP A 90 1.79 -10.57 -1.54
C ASP A 90 0.57 -11.28 -2.15
N LEU A 91 -0.10 -12.14 -1.39
CA LEU A 91 -1.33 -12.81 -1.81
C LEU A 91 -2.49 -11.81 -1.90
N ALA A 92 -2.58 -10.91 -0.92
CA ALA A 92 -3.62 -9.89 -0.89
C ALA A 92 -3.50 -8.91 -2.06
N VAL A 93 -2.29 -8.38 -2.34
CA VAL A 93 -2.05 -7.47 -3.47
C VAL A 93 -2.41 -8.14 -4.80
N ALA A 94 -2.06 -9.41 -4.98
CA ALA A 94 -2.41 -10.15 -6.20
C ALA A 94 -3.94 -10.34 -6.35
N SER A 95 -4.65 -10.59 -5.25
CA SER A 95 -6.11 -10.71 -5.26
C SER A 95 -6.79 -9.37 -5.57
N ILE A 96 -6.40 -8.32 -4.85
CA ILE A 96 -6.91 -6.95 -4.99
C ILE A 96 -6.75 -6.46 -6.44
N ARG A 97 -5.57 -6.65 -7.05
CA ARG A 97 -5.34 -6.23 -8.44
C ARG A 97 -6.24 -6.92 -9.45
N ARG A 98 -6.48 -8.22 -9.26
CA ARG A 98 -7.37 -8.99 -10.15
C ARG A 98 -8.80 -8.49 -10.05
N GLN A 99 -9.27 -8.21 -8.84
CA GLN A 99 -10.63 -7.75 -8.62
C GLN A 99 -10.87 -6.32 -9.11
N LEU A 100 -9.92 -5.42 -8.88
CA LEU A 100 -10.04 -4.02 -9.32
C LEU A 100 -9.77 -3.84 -10.82
N GLY A 101 -9.13 -4.82 -11.47
CA GLY A 101 -8.67 -4.67 -12.85
C GLY A 101 -7.63 -3.55 -13.03
N ALA A 102 -7.03 -3.09 -11.93
CA ALA A 102 -6.16 -1.91 -11.91
C ALA A 102 -4.86 -2.18 -11.13
N PRO A 103 -3.75 -1.49 -11.46
CA PRO A 103 -2.54 -1.52 -10.66
C PRO A 103 -2.76 -0.93 -9.26
N VAL A 104 -2.15 -1.57 -8.26
CA VAL A 104 -2.08 -1.06 -6.88
C VAL A 104 -0.65 -1.13 -6.38
N ILE A 105 -0.34 -0.28 -5.40
CA ILE A 105 0.95 -0.21 -4.73
C ILE A 105 0.78 -0.38 -3.22
N HIS A 106 1.68 -1.12 -2.60
CA HIS A 106 1.84 -1.12 -1.15
C HIS A 106 2.82 -0.03 -0.74
N VAL A 107 2.43 0.78 0.24
CA VAL A 107 3.20 1.89 0.75
C VAL A 107 3.34 1.73 2.26
N PRO A 108 4.52 1.38 2.78
CA PRO A 108 4.73 1.38 4.22
C PRO A 108 4.70 2.81 4.75
N ALA A 109 4.09 3.02 5.93
CA ALA A 109 3.90 4.36 6.46
C ALA A 109 5.22 5.12 6.66
N TRP A 110 6.33 4.44 6.98
CA TRP A 110 7.63 5.11 7.11
C TRP A 110 8.07 5.82 5.82
N GLN A 111 7.69 5.32 4.65
CA GLN A 111 8.08 5.91 3.37
C GLN A 111 7.47 7.30 3.20
N VAL A 112 6.23 7.48 3.64
CA VAL A 112 5.50 8.75 3.57
C VAL A 112 5.62 9.61 4.84
N CYS A 113 5.82 9.01 6.00
CA CYS A 113 5.91 9.70 7.28
C CYS A 113 7.32 10.19 7.65
N THR A 114 8.36 9.69 6.97
CA THR A 114 9.77 10.07 7.25
C THR A 114 10.56 10.50 6.02
N GLY A 115 10.00 10.29 4.82
CA GLY A 115 10.62 10.62 3.54
C GLY A 115 11.92 9.88 3.22
N ARG A 116 12.19 8.77 3.91
CA ARG A 116 13.24 7.84 3.51
C ARG A 116 12.72 7.00 2.35
N SER A 117 12.78 7.49 1.12
CA SER A 117 12.43 6.70 -0.07
C SER A 117 13.49 5.63 -0.34
N ARG A 118 13.47 4.51 0.39
CA ARG A 118 14.26 3.30 0.08
C ARG A 118 13.37 2.06 0.13
N GLY A 119 12.68 1.83 -0.99
CA GLY A 119 12.24 0.52 -1.50
C GLY A 119 11.37 -0.35 -0.59
N VAL A 120 10.12 -0.61 -1.01
CA VAL A 120 9.77 -1.84 -1.74
C VAL A 120 8.62 -1.47 -2.68
N ILE A 121 8.89 -1.41 -3.98
CA ILE A 121 7.84 -1.36 -4.99
C ILE A 121 7.45 -2.81 -5.25
N SER A 122 6.42 -3.32 -4.56
CA SER A 122 5.76 -4.56 -4.98
C SER A 122 4.74 -4.22 -6.07
N ALA A 123 5.21 -3.61 -7.16
CA ALA A 123 4.46 -3.59 -8.41
C ALA A 123 4.58 -5.00 -8.96
N GLY A 124 3.72 -5.91 -8.49
CA GLY A 124 3.69 -7.29 -8.97
C GLY A 124 3.87 -7.29 -10.48
N VAL A 125 4.94 -7.94 -10.94
CA VAL A 125 5.35 -7.94 -12.33
C VAL A 125 4.13 -8.28 -13.19
N PRO A 126 3.72 -7.45 -14.16
CA PRO A 126 2.72 -7.89 -15.11
C PRO A 126 3.30 -9.12 -15.79
N ARG A 127 2.69 -10.30 -15.59
CA ARG A 127 3.01 -11.46 -16.42
C ARG A 127 2.85 -11.00 -17.85
N ARG A 128 3.95 -11.04 -18.61
CA ARG A 128 3.93 -10.94 -20.07
C ARG A 128 2.81 -11.88 -20.52
N GLN A 129 1.76 -11.34 -21.13
CA GLN A 129 0.92 -12.16 -22.01
C GLN A 129 1.87 -12.68 -23.08
N THR A 130 2.20 -13.97 -22.99
CA THR A 130 2.76 -14.69 -24.13
C THR A 130 1.68 -14.70 -25.19
N ALA A 131 1.76 -13.74 -26.12
CA ALA A 131 1.22 -13.93 -27.45
C ALA A 131 2.00 -15.07 -28.10
N GLY A 132 1.30 -16.16 -28.38
CA GLY A 132 1.76 -17.36 -29.08
C GLY A 132 0.56 -18.31 -29.09
N ALA A 133 -0.32 -18.17 -30.08
CA ALA A 133 -0.27 -18.83 -31.40
C ALA A 133 -0.85 -20.25 -31.30
#